data_AF-A0A2V6IFD6-F1
#
_entry.id   AF-A0A2V6IFD6-F1
#
_cell.length_a   1.000
_cell.length_b   1.000
_cell.length_c   1.000
_cell.angle_alpha   90.00
_cell.angle_beta   90.00
_cell.angle_gamma   90.00
#
_symmetry.space_group_name_H-M   'P 1'
#
loop_
_entity.id
_entity.type
_entity.pdbx_description
1 polymer ?
#
loop_
_entity_poly.entity_id
_entity_poly.type
_entity_poly.pdbx_seq_one_letter_code
_entity_poly.pdbx_strand_id
1 'polypeptide(L)'
;MIFFSDASSIAGGANVEVDGNARLDISGHSSSWVTISSVEGDGSVFLGAENLVVSSDINHVFSGKIQDGGGTGGLLTKKGRGTLTLTGANTYTGGTIVTAINPNRMGILQVTNTTGSATGTGAVAVNLGTLGGSGTIAGAVTIGTGVGPTQHGFLAPAAGTRKAATLTIQSALTFKSNGIYNYLIQAKGNRARADRVNASGVTIESGAQFVLLADQVQGTLRTGTTFIVINNTAVTAIDGTFANLADGAILSVGGNNLQASYEGGDGNDLTLTVVP
;
A
#
# COMPACT_ATOMS: atom_id res chain seq x y z
N MET A 1 -20.56 18.19 13.92
CA MET A 1 -20.18 16.90 14.53
C MET A 1 -21.14 15.87 14.00
N ILE A 2 -20.63 14.80 13.40
CA ILE A 2 -21.39 13.62 13.00
C ILE A 2 -21.01 12.54 14.03
N PHE A 3 -22.00 12.06 14.80
CA PHE A 3 -21.80 11.08 15.86
C PHE A 3 -22.73 9.89 15.62
N PHE A 4 -22.19 8.68 15.65
CA PHE A 4 -22.95 7.43 15.53
C PHE A 4 -22.96 6.72 16.88
N SER A 5 -24.15 6.54 17.47
CA SER A 5 -24.31 6.07 18.85
C SER A 5 -25.28 4.88 19.02
N ASP A 6 -25.88 4.40 17.94
CA ASP A 6 -26.81 3.26 17.95
C ASP A 6 -26.22 2.04 17.23
N ALA A 7 -26.91 0.90 17.26
CA ALA A 7 -26.43 -0.34 16.66
C ALA A 7 -26.61 -0.40 15.12
N SER A 8 -27.20 0.62 14.53
CA SER A 8 -27.59 0.66 13.11
C SER A 8 -26.42 1.15 12.27
N SER A 9 -25.70 0.24 11.60
CA SER A 9 -24.82 0.66 10.50
C SER A 9 -25.66 1.44 9.47
N ILE A 10 -25.16 2.54 8.90
CA ILE A 10 -25.85 3.22 7.79
C ILE A 10 -26.01 2.20 6.64
N ALA A 11 -27.17 1.58 6.57
CA ALA A 11 -27.55 0.68 5.49
C ALA A 11 -27.72 1.54 4.24
N GLY A 12 -26.65 1.66 3.45
CA GLY A 12 -26.64 2.45 2.21
C GLY A 12 -25.37 3.26 1.94
N GLY A 13 -24.44 3.37 2.89
CA GLY A 13 -23.16 4.06 2.72
C GLY A 13 -23.31 5.57 2.52
N ALA A 14 -23.21 6.34 3.60
CA ALA A 14 -23.22 7.80 3.52
C ALA A 14 -21.93 8.34 2.88
N ASN A 15 -22.05 9.46 2.17
CA ASN A 15 -20.89 10.30 1.85
C ASN A 15 -20.67 11.25 3.03
N VAL A 16 -19.45 11.26 3.59
CA VAL A 16 -19.13 12.04 4.78
C VAL A 16 -18.02 13.04 4.46
N GLU A 17 -18.34 14.32 4.56
CA GLU A 17 -17.39 15.42 4.45
C GLU A 17 -17.10 15.96 5.86
N VAL A 18 -15.81 16.03 6.21
CA VAL A 18 -15.34 16.42 7.54
C VAL A 18 -14.31 17.53 7.37
N ASP A 19 -14.74 18.79 7.41
CA ASP A 19 -13.85 19.95 7.18
C ASP A 19 -13.48 20.72 8.44
N GLY A 20 -12.25 21.23 8.48
CA GLY A 20 -11.69 22.06 9.52
C GLY A 20 -11.82 21.42 10.91
N ASN A 21 -12.63 22.06 11.76
CA ASN A 21 -12.86 21.57 13.13
C ASN A 21 -13.99 20.53 13.22
N ALA A 22 -14.57 20.11 12.09
CA ALA A 22 -15.58 19.06 12.07
C ALA A 22 -15.00 17.72 12.56
N ARG A 23 -15.91 16.90 13.09
CA ARG A 23 -15.59 15.59 13.63
C ARG A 23 -16.59 14.56 13.13
N LEU A 24 -16.07 13.46 12.62
CA LEU A 24 -16.76 12.17 12.53
C LEU A 24 -16.30 11.34 13.73
N ASP A 25 -17.21 10.93 14.59
CA ASP A 25 -16.87 10.15 15.78
C ASP A 25 -17.75 8.91 15.86
N ILE A 26 -17.10 7.74 15.79
CA ILE A 26 -17.71 6.41 15.91
C ILE A 26 -17.25 5.69 17.19
N SER A 27 -16.50 6.37 18.08
CA SER A 27 -15.86 5.75 19.25
C SER A 27 -16.85 5.23 20.30
N GLY A 28 -18.09 5.73 20.29
CA GLY A 28 -19.18 5.28 21.16
C GLY A 28 -20.15 4.30 20.50
N HIS A 29 -19.85 3.82 19.28
CA HIS A 29 -20.74 2.93 18.56
C HIS A 29 -20.75 1.54 19.21
N SER A 30 -21.93 0.97 19.46
CA SER A 30 -22.06 -0.29 20.22
C SER A 30 -21.90 -1.54 19.35
N SER A 31 -21.59 -1.40 18.07
CA SER A 31 -21.34 -2.51 17.16
C SER A 31 -19.98 -2.36 16.50
N SER A 32 -19.34 -3.50 16.22
CA SER A 32 -17.90 -3.58 15.90
C SER A 32 -17.44 -2.84 14.62
N TRP A 33 -18.37 -2.27 13.83
CA TRP A 33 -18.02 -1.49 12.63
C TRP A 33 -19.09 -0.49 12.19
N VAL A 34 -18.65 0.57 11.50
CA VAL A 34 -19.49 1.53 10.76
C VAL A 34 -19.10 1.49 9.29
N THR A 35 -20.07 1.42 8.37
CA THR A 35 -19.81 1.49 6.91
C THR A 35 -20.28 2.80 6.32
N ILE A 36 -19.40 3.47 5.59
CA ILE A 36 -19.65 4.69 4.81
C ILE A 36 -19.17 4.51 3.36
N SER A 37 -19.71 5.30 2.45
CA SER A 37 -19.27 5.33 1.05
C SER A 37 -18.01 6.19 0.92
N SER A 38 -17.98 7.37 1.52
CA SER A 38 -16.83 8.27 1.47
C SER A 38 -16.51 8.90 2.81
N VAL A 39 -15.24 9.22 3.00
CA VAL A 39 -14.75 10.18 3.98
C VAL A 39 -13.85 11.16 3.23
N GLU A 40 -14.18 12.45 3.31
CA GLU A 40 -13.52 13.54 2.60
C GLU A 40 -13.29 14.72 3.56
N GLY A 41 -12.45 15.67 3.16
CA GLY A 41 -12.09 16.85 3.96
C GLY A 41 -10.77 16.72 4.73
N ASP A 42 -10.54 17.66 5.65
CA ASP A 42 -9.30 17.84 6.42
C ASP A 42 -9.49 17.82 7.95
N GLY A 43 -10.69 17.51 8.42
CA GLY A 43 -11.05 17.44 9.84
C GLY A 43 -10.66 16.14 10.53
N SER A 44 -11.35 15.80 11.63
CA SER A 44 -10.94 14.68 12.49
C SER A 44 -11.92 13.52 12.50
N VAL A 45 -11.41 12.29 12.40
CA VAL A 45 -12.16 11.04 12.55
C VAL A 45 -11.70 10.33 13.82
N PHE A 46 -12.64 9.98 14.70
CA PHE A 46 -12.39 9.31 15.98
C PHE A 46 -12.99 7.90 15.93
N LEU A 47 -12.15 6.87 16.02
CA LEU A 47 -12.52 5.47 15.81
C LEU A 47 -12.88 4.71 17.09
N GLY A 48 -12.36 5.11 18.24
CA GLY A 48 -12.38 4.30 19.45
C GLY A 48 -11.68 2.96 19.23
N ALA A 49 -12.37 1.87 19.57
CA ALA A 49 -11.97 0.50 19.26
C ALA A 49 -12.74 -0.08 18.06
N GLU A 50 -13.38 0.77 17.24
CA GLU A 50 -14.28 0.36 16.17
C GLU A 50 -13.62 0.32 14.79
N ASN A 51 -14.23 -0.41 13.86
CA ASN A 51 -13.81 -0.46 12.47
C ASN A 51 -14.61 0.50 11.58
N LEU A 52 -13.93 1.50 11.02
CA LEU A 52 -14.51 2.31 9.94
C LEU A 52 -14.28 1.63 8.58
N VAL A 53 -15.36 1.18 7.96
CA VAL A 53 -15.35 0.62 6.62
C VAL A 53 -15.70 1.69 5.59
N VAL A 54 -14.72 2.09 4.77
CA VAL A 54 -14.95 2.96 3.61
C VAL A 54 -15.13 2.08 2.38
N SER A 55 -16.36 1.95 1.90
CA SER A 55 -16.75 1.04 0.82
C SER A 55 -17.31 1.80 -0.38
N SER A 56 -16.44 2.16 -1.33
CA SER A 56 -16.83 2.91 -2.52
C SER A 56 -16.13 2.43 -3.79
N ASP A 57 -16.82 2.59 -4.91
CA ASP A 57 -16.31 2.38 -6.27
C ASP A 57 -15.83 3.69 -6.94
N ILE A 58 -15.87 4.82 -6.19
CA ILE A 58 -15.44 6.15 -6.61
C ILE A 58 -14.18 6.56 -5.81
N ASN A 59 -13.36 7.40 -6.42
CA ASN A 59 -12.14 7.90 -5.80
C ASN A 59 -12.46 9.00 -4.77
N HIS A 60 -11.81 8.95 -3.61
CA HIS A 60 -11.95 9.91 -2.52
C HIS A 60 -10.57 10.30 -1.98
N VAL A 61 -10.47 11.53 -1.47
CA VAL A 61 -9.27 12.04 -0.79
C VAL A 61 -9.65 12.47 0.61
N PHE A 62 -8.95 11.95 1.61
CA PHE A 62 -9.05 12.43 2.98
C PHE A 62 -7.69 12.94 3.44
N SER A 63 -7.67 14.21 3.83
CA SER A 63 -6.46 14.92 4.27
C SER A 63 -6.40 15.15 5.76
N GLY A 64 -7.50 14.87 6.44
CA GLY A 64 -7.63 15.01 7.87
C GLY A 64 -6.93 13.92 8.65
N LYS A 65 -7.21 13.91 9.96
CA LYS A 65 -6.61 12.97 10.90
C LYS A 65 -7.62 11.93 11.36
N ILE A 66 -7.32 10.67 11.10
CA ILE A 66 -7.99 9.51 11.68
C ILE A 66 -7.20 9.07 12.92
N GLN A 67 -7.89 8.92 14.05
CA GLN A 67 -7.30 8.61 15.34
C GLN A 67 -8.29 7.80 16.19
N ASP A 68 -7.80 7.15 17.25
CA ASP A 68 -8.70 6.41 18.14
C ASP A 68 -9.59 7.36 18.96
N GLY A 69 -9.05 8.48 19.46
CA GLY A 69 -9.88 9.46 20.18
C GLY A 69 -10.21 9.14 21.63
N GLY A 70 -9.66 8.02 22.13
CA GLY A 70 -9.97 7.41 23.42
C GLY A 70 -9.98 5.89 23.23
N GLY A 71 -9.42 5.13 24.18
CA GLY A 71 -9.15 3.70 23.96
C GLY A 71 -8.05 3.45 22.92
N THR A 72 -7.95 2.20 22.46
CA THR A 72 -7.00 1.74 21.42
C THR A 72 -7.68 0.71 20.54
N GLY A 73 -7.22 0.55 19.31
CA GLY A 73 -7.65 -0.53 18.43
C GLY A 73 -8.56 -0.11 17.29
N GLY A 74 -8.73 1.19 17.06
CA GLY A 74 -9.47 1.71 15.92
C GLY A 74 -8.90 1.19 14.60
N LEU A 75 -9.78 0.65 13.76
CA LEU A 75 -9.43 -0.03 12.52
C LEU A 75 -10.02 0.73 11.33
N LEU A 76 -9.26 0.78 10.23
CA LEU A 76 -9.75 1.28 8.95
C LEU A 76 -9.83 0.13 7.94
N THR A 77 -10.98 -0.08 7.33
CA THR A 77 -11.13 -1.01 6.21
C THR A 77 -11.44 -0.27 4.93
N LYS A 78 -10.56 -0.35 3.93
CA LYS A 78 -10.85 0.10 2.56
C LYS A 78 -11.47 -1.04 1.76
N LYS A 79 -12.65 -0.81 1.19
CA LYS A 79 -13.38 -1.74 0.33
C LYS A 79 -13.85 -1.05 -0.96
N GLY A 80 -14.11 -1.84 -2.01
CA GLY A 80 -14.61 -1.36 -3.30
C GLY A 80 -13.52 -0.87 -4.26
N ARG A 81 -13.91 -0.58 -5.51
CA ARG A 81 -13.04 -0.28 -6.66
C ARG A 81 -12.37 1.08 -6.61
N GLY A 82 -12.93 2.00 -5.84
CA GLY A 82 -12.45 3.36 -5.74
C GLY A 82 -11.06 3.43 -5.14
N THR A 83 -10.35 4.51 -5.39
CA THR A 83 -9.13 4.87 -4.70
C THR A 83 -9.46 5.69 -3.47
N LEU A 84 -9.05 5.24 -2.28
CA LEU A 84 -9.03 6.11 -1.09
C LEU A 84 -7.61 6.65 -0.94
N THR A 85 -7.44 7.95 -1.07
CA THR A 85 -6.15 8.62 -0.87
C THR A 85 -6.08 9.23 0.52
N LEU A 86 -5.09 8.82 1.30
CA LEU A 86 -4.80 9.37 2.63
C LEU A 86 -3.55 10.26 2.56
N THR A 87 -3.73 11.56 2.81
CA THR A 87 -2.62 12.53 2.84
C THR A 87 -2.29 13.00 4.27
N GLY A 88 -3.17 12.74 5.24
CA GLY A 88 -2.97 13.10 6.64
C GLY A 88 -2.07 12.14 7.42
N ALA A 89 -1.54 12.62 8.55
CA ALA A 89 -0.79 11.83 9.52
C ALA A 89 -1.76 11.18 10.53
N ASN A 90 -2.15 9.95 10.26
CA ASN A 90 -3.10 9.19 11.06
C ASN A 90 -2.43 8.52 12.27
N THR A 91 -3.20 8.30 13.34
CA THR A 91 -2.68 7.80 14.63
C THR A 91 -3.55 6.72 15.28
N TYR A 92 -4.47 6.11 14.54
CA TYR A 92 -5.23 4.95 15.03
C TYR A 92 -4.33 3.72 15.16
N THR A 93 -4.62 2.84 16.12
CA THR A 93 -3.70 1.75 16.47
C THR A 93 -4.15 0.35 16.05
N GLY A 94 -5.40 0.16 15.64
CA GLY A 94 -5.93 -1.15 15.24
C GLY A 94 -5.42 -1.64 13.88
N GLY A 95 -4.97 -0.72 13.03
CA GLY A 95 -4.37 -1.02 11.73
C GLY A 95 -5.30 -0.75 10.55
N THR A 96 -4.94 -1.28 9.40
CA THR A 96 -5.66 -1.05 8.15
C THR A 96 -5.84 -2.33 7.35
N ILE A 97 -7.04 -2.56 6.84
CA ILE A 97 -7.36 -3.68 5.95
C ILE A 97 -7.72 -3.13 4.57
N VAL A 98 -7.03 -3.60 3.54
CA VAL A 98 -7.39 -3.35 2.13
C VAL A 98 -8.00 -4.62 1.56
N THR A 99 -9.27 -4.55 1.21
CA THR A 99 -10.04 -5.68 0.68
C THR A 99 -11.01 -5.24 -0.41
N ALA A 100 -11.75 -6.19 -0.96
CA ALA A 100 -12.73 -5.94 -2.01
C ALA A 100 -14.04 -6.65 -1.69
N ILE A 101 -15.09 -6.33 -2.47
CA ILE A 101 -16.34 -7.10 -2.43
C ILE A 101 -16.17 -8.44 -3.15
N ASN A 102 -15.36 -8.47 -4.20
CA ASN A 102 -14.94 -9.66 -4.93
C ASN A 102 -13.66 -9.35 -5.75
N PRO A 103 -12.98 -10.35 -6.35
CA PRO A 103 -11.75 -10.13 -7.11
C PRO A 103 -11.89 -9.17 -8.30
N ASN A 104 -13.09 -8.98 -8.86
CA ASN A 104 -13.32 -8.03 -9.96
C ASN A 104 -13.61 -6.60 -9.48
N ARG A 105 -13.63 -6.39 -8.16
CA ARG A 105 -13.98 -5.11 -7.53
C ARG A 105 -12.90 -4.61 -6.56
N MET A 106 -11.65 -4.84 -6.92
CA MET A 106 -10.47 -4.37 -6.20
C MET A 106 -10.24 -2.88 -6.44
N GLY A 107 -9.87 -2.17 -5.38
CA GLY A 107 -9.50 -0.76 -5.44
C GLY A 107 -8.14 -0.49 -4.81
N ILE A 108 -7.82 0.79 -4.66
CA ILE A 108 -6.51 1.25 -4.21
C ILE A 108 -6.66 1.96 -2.86
N LEU A 109 -5.83 1.61 -1.89
CA LEU A 109 -5.47 2.52 -0.80
C LEU A 109 -4.19 3.24 -1.21
N GLN A 110 -4.28 4.54 -1.44
CA GLN A 110 -3.15 5.38 -1.84
C GLN A 110 -2.65 6.17 -0.64
N VAL A 111 -1.37 6.01 -0.27
CA VAL A 111 -0.75 6.78 0.82
C VAL A 111 0.17 7.87 0.25
N THR A 112 -0.12 9.13 0.58
CA THR A 112 0.62 10.30 0.05
C THR A 112 0.90 11.33 1.15
N ASN A 113 0.86 10.90 2.40
CA ASN A 113 1.21 11.74 3.53
C ASN A 113 2.66 12.20 3.47
N THR A 114 2.90 13.45 3.85
CA THR A 114 4.24 14.07 3.89
C THR A 114 4.86 14.02 5.29
N THR A 115 4.07 13.71 6.31
CA THR A 115 4.50 13.56 7.70
C THR A 115 3.78 12.38 8.35
N GLY A 116 4.38 11.80 9.39
CA GLY A 116 3.79 10.70 10.16
C GLY A 116 3.48 9.45 9.32
N SER A 117 2.44 8.71 9.72
CA SER A 117 1.97 7.51 9.03
C SER A 117 0.60 7.76 8.41
N ALA A 118 0.39 7.41 7.14
CA ALA A 118 -0.95 7.44 6.54
C ALA A 118 -1.88 6.37 7.11
N THR A 119 -1.38 5.30 7.71
CA THR A 119 -2.19 4.15 8.14
C THR A 119 -2.16 3.91 9.65
N GLY A 120 -1.84 4.95 10.43
CA GLY A 120 -1.67 4.80 11.87
C GLY A 120 -0.46 3.95 12.23
N THR A 121 -0.46 3.38 13.44
CA THR A 121 0.65 2.56 13.97
C THR A 121 0.40 1.06 13.87
N GLY A 122 -0.85 0.65 13.66
CA GLY A 122 -1.22 -0.75 13.52
C GLY A 122 -0.79 -1.37 12.18
N ALA A 123 -0.84 -2.69 12.10
CA ALA A 123 -0.46 -3.42 10.89
C ALA A 123 -1.39 -3.12 9.70
N VAL A 124 -0.85 -3.20 8.49
CA VAL A 124 -1.58 -3.07 7.23
C VAL A 124 -1.66 -4.42 6.54
N ALA A 125 -2.88 -4.91 6.30
CA ALA A 125 -3.13 -6.15 5.57
C ALA A 125 -3.80 -5.87 4.22
N VAL A 126 -3.11 -6.17 3.13
CA VAL A 126 -3.61 -6.02 1.76
C VAL A 126 -4.09 -7.38 1.27
N ASN A 127 -5.31 -7.73 1.64
CA ASN A 127 -5.88 -9.05 1.40
C ASN A 127 -6.39 -9.20 -0.04
N LEU A 128 -7.12 -8.17 -0.50
CA LEU A 128 -7.72 -8.16 -1.82
C LEU A 128 -7.88 -6.72 -2.31
N GLY A 129 -6.77 -6.13 -2.75
CA GLY A 129 -6.73 -4.78 -3.32
C GLY A 129 -5.31 -4.36 -3.59
N THR A 130 -5.10 -3.06 -3.76
CA THR A 130 -3.78 -2.49 -4.02
C THR A 130 -3.42 -1.48 -2.94
N LEU A 131 -2.20 -1.58 -2.43
CA LEU A 131 -1.53 -0.52 -1.67
C LEU A 131 -0.58 0.22 -2.60
N GLY A 132 -0.71 1.54 -2.69
CA GLY A 132 0.15 2.38 -3.52
C GLY A 132 0.45 3.73 -2.89
N GLY A 133 1.23 4.54 -3.59
CA GLY A 133 1.60 5.89 -3.18
C GLY A 133 3.07 6.05 -2.78
N SER A 134 3.41 7.27 -2.39
CA SER A 134 4.77 7.70 -2.07
C SER A 134 4.92 8.20 -0.62
N GLY A 135 3.93 7.88 0.23
CA GLY A 135 3.88 8.30 1.62
C GLY A 135 4.69 7.39 2.55
N THR A 136 4.41 7.54 3.84
CA THR A 136 5.03 6.75 4.91
C THR A 136 3.98 5.93 5.66
N ILE A 137 4.31 4.68 5.96
CA ILE A 137 3.53 3.74 6.76
C ILE A 137 4.39 3.31 7.95
N ALA A 138 3.88 3.47 9.17
CA ALA A 138 4.61 3.08 10.38
C ALA A 138 4.48 1.59 10.71
N GLY A 139 3.28 1.02 10.52
CA GLY A 139 3.00 -0.38 10.85
C GLY A 139 3.62 -1.39 9.88
N ALA A 140 3.72 -2.64 10.31
CA ALA A 140 4.12 -3.75 9.43
C ALA A 140 3.10 -3.93 8.31
N VAL A 141 3.56 -4.28 7.10
CA VAL A 141 2.73 -4.44 5.91
C VAL A 141 2.76 -5.89 5.44
N THR A 142 1.59 -6.49 5.25
CA THR A 142 1.43 -7.81 4.64
C THR A 142 0.66 -7.69 3.33
N ILE A 143 1.21 -8.25 2.26
CA ILE A 143 0.64 -8.26 0.92
C ILE A 143 0.18 -9.68 0.57
N GLY A 144 -1.12 -9.84 0.34
CA GLY A 144 -1.76 -11.13 0.15
C GLY A 144 -2.16 -11.78 1.48
N THR A 145 -3.03 -12.80 1.39
CA THR A 145 -3.52 -13.58 2.53
C THR A 145 -2.79 -14.91 2.72
N GLY A 146 -2.12 -15.38 1.67
CA GLY A 146 -1.60 -16.74 1.56
C GLY A 146 -2.66 -17.81 1.27
N VAL A 147 -3.92 -17.41 1.07
CA VAL A 147 -5.06 -18.32 0.89
C VAL A 147 -5.68 -18.19 -0.50
N GLY A 148 -5.68 -19.29 -1.24
CA GLY A 148 -6.38 -19.42 -2.52
C GLY A 148 -5.70 -18.68 -3.69
N PRO A 149 -5.84 -19.18 -4.93
CA PRO A 149 -5.11 -18.64 -6.09
C PRO A 149 -5.77 -17.42 -6.74
N THR A 150 -6.98 -17.01 -6.32
CA THR A 150 -7.76 -15.95 -6.96
C THR A 150 -7.87 -14.68 -6.12
N GLN A 151 -7.33 -14.70 -4.90
CA GLN A 151 -7.32 -13.56 -4.00
C GLN A 151 -5.89 -13.01 -3.95
N HIS A 152 -5.67 -11.87 -4.58
CA HIS A 152 -4.34 -11.26 -4.62
C HIS A 152 -4.31 -9.97 -3.83
N GLY A 153 -3.25 -9.80 -3.04
CA GLY A 153 -2.85 -8.48 -2.55
C GLY A 153 -1.82 -7.90 -3.50
N PHE A 154 -1.93 -6.61 -3.82
CA PHE A 154 -0.97 -5.92 -4.66
C PHE A 154 -0.23 -4.83 -3.87
N LEU A 155 1.09 -4.82 -3.96
CA LEU A 155 1.90 -3.64 -3.68
C LEU A 155 2.25 -2.97 -5.00
N ALA A 156 1.99 -1.68 -5.14
CA ALA A 156 2.22 -0.94 -6.38
C ALA A 156 2.44 0.55 -6.06
N PRO A 157 3.68 1.00 -5.78
CA PRO A 157 3.96 2.38 -5.39
C PRO A 157 3.40 3.41 -6.37
N ALA A 158 3.55 3.19 -7.68
CA ALA A 158 2.99 4.09 -8.70
C ALA A 158 1.47 3.94 -8.94
N ALA A 159 0.75 3.01 -8.29
CA ALA A 159 -0.68 2.79 -8.54
C ALA A 159 -1.50 4.08 -8.43
N GLY A 160 -2.55 4.19 -9.26
CA GLY A 160 -3.35 5.40 -9.40
C GLY A 160 -2.62 6.57 -10.07
N THR A 161 -1.34 6.45 -10.36
CA THR A 161 -0.53 7.45 -11.05
C THR A 161 0.25 6.82 -12.21
N ARG A 162 1.00 7.64 -12.96
CA ARG A 162 1.99 7.17 -13.93
C ARG A 162 3.37 7.74 -13.62
N LYS A 163 3.66 7.96 -12.34
CA LYS A 163 4.94 8.51 -11.91
C LYS A 163 5.57 7.51 -10.96
N ALA A 164 6.82 7.15 -11.26
CA ALA A 164 7.67 6.42 -10.35
C ALA A 164 7.59 7.02 -8.93
N ALA A 165 7.39 6.16 -7.93
CA ALA A 165 7.15 6.54 -6.55
C ALA A 165 8.06 5.77 -5.59
N THR A 166 8.45 6.43 -4.49
CA THR A 166 9.09 5.73 -3.35
C THR A 166 8.09 5.62 -2.22
N LEU A 167 7.66 4.40 -1.89
CA LEU A 167 6.87 4.13 -0.70
C LEU A 167 7.80 3.79 0.48
N THR A 168 7.55 4.36 1.66
CA THR A 168 8.34 4.05 2.86
C THR A 168 7.50 3.31 3.88
N ILE A 169 7.94 2.11 4.24
CA ILE A 169 7.39 1.27 5.31
C ILE A 169 8.45 1.24 6.41
N GLN A 170 8.13 1.78 7.59
CA GLN A 170 9.10 1.89 8.69
C GLN A 170 9.26 0.58 9.48
N SER A 171 8.58 -0.48 9.06
CA SER A 171 8.52 -1.78 9.70
C SER A 171 8.69 -2.90 8.67
N ALA A 172 8.41 -4.13 9.07
CA ALA A 172 8.55 -5.31 8.21
C ALA A 172 7.56 -5.28 7.04
N LEU A 173 8.02 -5.74 5.87
CA LEU A 173 7.21 -6.01 4.69
C LEU A 173 7.18 -7.51 4.42
N THR A 174 5.99 -8.09 4.36
CA THR A 174 5.80 -9.51 4.04
C THR A 174 4.94 -9.67 2.79
N PHE A 175 5.45 -10.40 1.80
CA PHE A 175 4.64 -10.92 0.70
C PHE A 175 4.24 -12.36 1.02
N LYS A 176 2.93 -12.61 1.11
CA LYS A 176 2.38 -13.97 1.19
C LYS A 176 2.42 -14.64 -0.18
N SER A 177 2.17 -15.95 -0.21
CA SER A 177 2.21 -16.76 -1.45
C SER A 177 1.32 -16.27 -2.61
N ASN A 178 0.27 -15.49 -2.33
CA ASN A 178 -0.59 -14.86 -3.34
C ASN A 178 -0.42 -13.33 -3.43
N GLY A 179 0.60 -12.78 -2.77
CA GLY A 179 1.01 -11.38 -2.84
C GLY A 179 1.75 -11.08 -4.14
N ILE A 180 1.50 -9.91 -4.71
CA ILE A 180 2.08 -9.47 -5.98
C ILE A 180 2.71 -8.09 -5.80
N TYR A 181 3.97 -7.95 -6.22
CA TYR A 181 4.64 -6.66 -6.32
C TYR A 181 4.62 -6.16 -7.77
N ASN A 182 3.83 -5.12 -8.05
CA ASN A 182 3.87 -4.41 -9.32
C ASN A 182 4.89 -3.27 -9.25
N TYR A 183 5.96 -3.38 -10.03
CA TYR A 183 7.08 -2.45 -10.05
C TYR A 183 7.11 -1.65 -11.36
N LEU A 184 6.95 -0.33 -11.29
CA LEU A 184 7.05 0.54 -12.46
C LEU A 184 8.50 0.90 -12.78
N ILE A 185 8.89 0.80 -14.06
CA ILE A 185 10.07 1.46 -14.63
C ILE A 185 9.67 2.27 -15.87
N GLN A 186 10.22 3.46 -15.98
CA GLN A 186 10.03 4.37 -17.10
C GLN A 186 11.40 4.80 -17.61
N ALA A 187 11.60 4.79 -18.92
CA ALA A 187 12.86 5.20 -19.53
C ALA A 187 12.65 5.98 -20.82
N LYS A 188 13.49 6.99 -21.05
CA LYS A 188 13.60 7.71 -22.31
C LYS A 188 15.06 7.96 -22.64
N GLY A 189 15.57 7.28 -23.66
CA GLY A 189 17.00 7.25 -23.97
C GLY A 189 17.76 6.55 -22.85
N ASN A 190 18.75 7.23 -22.26
CA ASN A 190 19.54 6.71 -21.14
C ASN A 190 19.06 7.18 -19.75
N ARG A 191 17.94 7.90 -19.68
CA ARG A 191 17.38 8.39 -18.41
C ARG A 191 16.24 7.48 -18.00
N ALA A 192 16.24 7.05 -16.75
CA ALA A 192 15.18 6.24 -16.19
C ALA A 192 14.69 6.76 -14.83
N ARG A 193 13.47 6.39 -14.49
CA ARG A 193 12.85 6.52 -13.17
C ARG A 193 12.12 5.21 -12.89
N ALA A 194 12.16 4.77 -11.65
CA ALA A 194 11.49 3.54 -11.26
C ALA A 194 10.93 3.68 -9.86
N ASP A 195 9.96 2.84 -9.55
CA ASP A 195 9.45 2.70 -8.21
C ASP A 195 10.56 2.29 -7.24
N ARG A 196 10.32 2.48 -5.95
CA ARG A 196 11.13 1.91 -4.88
C ARG A 196 10.25 1.68 -3.66
N VAL A 197 10.52 0.62 -2.92
CA VAL A 197 9.95 0.42 -1.59
C VAL A 197 11.09 0.40 -0.58
N ASN A 198 11.00 1.21 0.48
CA ASN A 198 11.86 1.07 1.65
C ASN A 198 11.11 0.26 2.71
N ALA A 199 11.74 -0.74 3.30
CA ALA A 199 11.17 -1.54 4.39
C ALA A 199 12.26 -1.98 5.38
N SER A 200 11.89 -2.14 6.66
CA SER A 200 12.81 -2.61 7.70
C SER A 200 12.59 -4.10 7.94
N GLY A 201 13.20 -4.93 7.10
CA GLY A 201 13.02 -6.37 7.07
C GLY A 201 12.00 -6.77 6.02
N VAL A 202 12.34 -7.77 5.20
CA VAL A 202 11.52 -8.21 4.08
C VAL A 202 11.46 -9.73 4.06
N THR A 203 10.24 -10.26 3.97
CA THR A 203 9.98 -11.70 3.79
C THR A 203 9.14 -11.89 2.53
N ILE A 204 9.56 -12.79 1.67
CA ILE A 204 8.88 -13.15 0.43
C ILE A 204 8.58 -14.66 0.48
N GLU A 205 7.33 -15.00 0.80
CA GLU A 205 6.91 -16.39 0.85
C GLU A 205 6.82 -17.00 -0.56
N SER A 206 7.13 -18.30 -0.64
CA SER A 206 7.03 -19.07 -1.87
C SER A 206 5.66 -18.90 -2.54
N GLY A 207 5.68 -18.51 -3.82
CA GLY A 207 4.49 -18.25 -4.63
C GLY A 207 4.25 -16.77 -4.92
N ALA A 208 4.75 -15.86 -4.07
CA ALA A 208 4.65 -14.42 -4.31
C ALA A 208 5.24 -14.05 -5.68
N GLN A 209 4.59 -13.13 -6.39
CA GLN A 209 4.96 -12.76 -7.76
C GLN A 209 5.51 -11.34 -7.86
N PHE A 210 6.47 -11.15 -8.75
CA PHE A 210 6.95 -9.85 -9.18
C PHE A 210 6.44 -9.52 -10.58
N VAL A 211 5.92 -8.32 -10.79
CA VAL A 211 5.42 -7.88 -12.09
C VAL A 211 6.13 -6.59 -12.48
N LEU A 212 6.92 -6.66 -13.54
CA LEU A 212 7.56 -5.49 -14.13
C LEU A 212 6.58 -4.74 -15.03
N LEU A 213 6.15 -3.56 -14.60
CA LEU A 213 5.36 -2.62 -15.40
C LEU A 213 6.31 -1.70 -16.16
N ALA A 214 6.39 -1.87 -17.47
CA ALA A 214 7.40 -1.20 -18.28
C ALA A 214 6.93 -0.80 -19.68
N ASP A 215 5.64 -0.51 -19.78
CA ASP A 215 5.00 0.04 -20.97
C ASP A 215 5.63 1.35 -21.46
N GLN A 216 6.40 2.03 -20.60
CA GLN A 216 7.06 3.30 -20.90
C GLN A 216 8.60 3.23 -20.90
N VAL A 217 9.18 2.08 -21.25
CA VAL A 217 10.63 1.93 -21.46
C VAL A 217 10.96 2.13 -22.94
N GLN A 218 11.57 3.27 -23.25
CA GLN A 218 12.02 3.63 -24.60
C GLN A 218 13.51 3.98 -24.62
N GLY A 219 14.27 3.26 -25.46
CA GLY A 219 15.70 3.48 -25.65
C GLY A 219 16.59 2.54 -24.84
N THR A 220 17.90 2.73 -24.99
CA THR A 220 18.92 1.87 -24.38
C THR A 220 19.48 2.52 -23.12
N LEU A 221 19.29 1.85 -21.99
CA LEU A 221 19.90 2.18 -20.72
C LEU A 221 21.38 1.81 -20.73
N ARG A 222 22.18 2.53 -19.95
CA ARG A 222 23.61 2.23 -19.84
C ARG A 222 23.78 0.93 -19.05
N THR A 223 24.58 0.00 -19.57
CA THR A 223 25.06 -1.16 -18.81
C THR A 223 25.65 -0.69 -17.47
N GLY A 224 25.31 -1.40 -16.39
CA GLY A 224 25.65 -1.03 -15.02
C GLY A 224 24.70 -0.03 -14.36
N THR A 225 23.65 0.44 -15.05
CA THR A 225 22.59 1.21 -14.38
C THR A 225 21.83 0.29 -13.43
N THR A 226 21.83 0.60 -12.13
CA THR A 226 21.15 -0.20 -11.10
C THR A 226 19.93 0.55 -10.56
N PHE A 227 18.82 -0.17 -10.42
CA PHE A 227 17.61 0.28 -9.75
C PHE A 227 17.44 -0.48 -8.45
N ILE A 228 17.30 0.23 -7.33
CA ILE A 228 16.93 -0.38 -6.05
C ILE A 228 15.41 -0.55 -6.05
N VAL A 229 14.98 -1.80 -6.16
CA VAL A 229 13.57 -2.19 -6.23
C VAL A 229 12.97 -2.22 -4.84
N ILE A 230 13.61 -2.96 -3.93
CA ILE A 230 13.34 -2.94 -2.50
C ILE A 230 14.64 -2.58 -1.78
N ASN A 231 14.59 -1.51 -0.99
CA ASN A 231 15.64 -1.10 -0.07
C ASN A 231 15.31 -1.68 1.32
N ASN A 232 16.06 -2.69 1.75
CA ASN A 232 15.86 -3.40 3.01
C ASN A 232 16.73 -2.80 4.10
N THR A 233 16.17 -1.90 4.90
CA THR A 233 16.93 -1.17 5.92
C THR A 233 17.19 -1.97 7.19
N ALA A 234 16.76 -3.24 7.27
CA ALA A 234 17.17 -4.12 8.36
C ALA A 234 18.62 -4.58 8.15
N VAL A 235 19.23 -5.15 9.18
CA VAL A 235 20.58 -5.75 9.08
C VAL A 235 20.57 -7.14 8.45
N THR A 236 19.41 -7.77 8.36
CA THR A 236 19.25 -9.13 7.81
C THR A 236 18.99 -9.07 6.31
N ALA A 237 19.39 -10.12 5.59
CA ALA A 237 19.03 -10.33 4.19
C ALA A 237 17.50 -10.36 3.98
N ILE A 238 17.07 -10.17 2.73
CA ILE A 238 15.70 -10.48 2.33
C ILE A 238 15.50 -11.99 2.48
N ASP A 239 14.47 -12.39 3.22
CA ASP A 239 14.14 -13.81 3.40
C ASP A 239 13.23 -14.28 2.25
N GLY A 240 13.79 -15.04 1.31
CA GLY A 240 13.10 -15.60 0.15
C GLY A 240 13.19 -14.75 -1.12
N THR A 241 12.61 -15.26 -2.21
CA THR A 241 12.61 -14.62 -3.53
C THR A 241 11.23 -14.71 -4.18
N PHE A 242 10.87 -13.76 -5.04
CA PHE A 242 9.66 -13.88 -5.85
C PHE A 242 9.76 -15.11 -6.77
N ALA A 243 8.68 -15.87 -6.89
CA ALA A 243 8.66 -17.15 -7.58
C ALA A 243 9.00 -17.04 -9.08
N ASN A 244 8.81 -15.86 -9.67
CA ASN A 244 9.14 -15.55 -11.07
C ASN A 244 10.30 -14.56 -11.23
N LEU A 245 11.04 -14.27 -10.16
CA LEU A 245 12.25 -13.44 -10.18
C LEU A 245 13.25 -14.00 -9.17
N ALA A 246 13.86 -15.13 -9.50
CA ALA A 246 14.95 -15.70 -8.71
C ALA A 246 16.19 -14.79 -8.72
N ASP A 247 17.11 -15.01 -7.78
CA ASP A 247 18.39 -14.31 -7.76
C ASP A 247 19.19 -14.59 -9.05
N GLY A 248 19.76 -13.53 -9.64
CA GLY A 248 20.46 -13.59 -10.93
C GLY A 248 19.55 -13.70 -12.16
N ALA A 249 18.22 -13.79 -12.03
CA ALA A 249 17.30 -13.87 -13.15
C ALA A 249 17.33 -12.59 -14.02
N ILE A 250 17.14 -12.74 -15.33
CA ILE A 250 17.15 -11.63 -16.30
C ILE A 250 15.73 -11.34 -16.78
N LEU A 251 15.30 -10.08 -16.63
CA LEU A 251 14.09 -9.52 -17.22
C LEU A 251 14.45 -8.69 -18.45
N SER A 252 13.97 -9.07 -19.64
CA SER A 252 14.18 -8.30 -20.86
C SER A 252 13.03 -7.33 -21.13
N VAL A 253 13.34 -6.05 -21.30
CA VAL A 253 12.33 -4.98 -21.38
C VAL A 253 12.78 -3.81 -22.27
N GLY A 254 11.99 -3.50 -23.30
CA GLY A 254 12.30 -2.38 -24.22
C GLY A 254 13.70 -2.47 -24.85
N GLY A 255 14.22 -3.68 -25.07
CA GLY A 255 15.58 -3.92 -25.56
C GLY A 255 16.69 -3.85 -24.51
N ASN A 256 16.36 -3.77 -23.22
CA ASN A 256 17.30 -3.77 -22.10
C ASN A 256 17.20 -5.10 -21.33
N ASN A 257 18.33 -5.65 -20.87
CA ASN A 257 18.35 -6.79 -19.97
C ASN A 257 18.59 -6.31 -18.55
N LEU A 258 17.69 -6.64 -17.63
CA LEU A 258 17.77 -6.28 -16.21
C LEU A 258 18.00 -7.54 -15.39
N GLN A 259 19.17 -7.67 -14.78
CA GLN A 259 19.50 -8.79 -13.90
C GLN A 259 19.10 -8.47 -12.45
N ALA A 260 18.36 -9.37 -11.82
CA ALA A 260 18.01 -9.29 -10.41
C ALA A 260 19.18 -9.67 -9.50
N SER A 261 19.31 -8.97 -8.37
CA SER A 261 20.18 -9.38 -7.27
C SER A 261 19.47 -9.10 -5.95
N TYR A 262 19.37 -10.10 -5.07
CA TYR A 262 18.82 -9.98 -3.70
C TYR A 262 19.88 -9.62 -2.64
N GLU A 263 21.12 -9.44 -3.09
CA GLU A 263 22.28 -9.04 -2.30
C GLU A 263 22.84 -7.70 -2.83
N GLY A 264 21.99 -6.92 -3.51
CA GLY A 264 22.38 -5.63 -4.09
C GLY A 264 22.45 -4.51 -3.05
N GLY A 265 22.76 -3.30 -3.51
CA GLY A 265 22.77 -2.11 -2.64
C GLY A 265 23.90 -2.17 -1.61
N ASP A 266 23.54 -2.18 -0.33
CA ASP A 266 24.43 -2.38 0.82
C ASP A 266 24.63 -3.87 1.21
N GLY A 267 24.09 -4.79 0.42
CA GLY A 267 24.29 -6.23 0.56
C GLY A 267 23.04 -7.01 0.94
N ASN A 268 21.88 -6.37 1.04
CA ASN A 268 20.61 -7.04 1.33
C ASN A 268 19.41 -6.42 0.59
N ASP A 269 19.64 -5.65 -0.46
CA ASP A 269 18.58 -5.05 -1.27
C ASP A 269 18.19 -5.94 -2.45
N LEU A 270 16.92 -5.87 -2.86
CA LEU A 270 16.53 -6.32 -4.20
C LEU A 270 16.84 -5.21 -5.21
N THR A 271 17.73 -5.50 -6.14
CA THR A 271 18.12 -4.59 -7.22
C THR A 271 17.89 -5.20 -8.59
N LEU A 272 17.73 -4.34 -9.59
CA LEU A 272 17.74 -4.68 -11.02
C LEU A 272 18.86 -3.90 -11.70
N THR A 273 19.85 -4.59 -12.24
CA THR A 273 21.01 -3.96 -12.91
C THR A 273 20.97 -4.22 -14.41
N VAL A 274 21.18 -3.18 -15.22
CA VAL A 274 21.27 -3.32 -16.67
C VAL A 274 22.53 -4.10 -17.04
N VAL A 275 22.37 -5.24 -17.69
CA VAL A 275 23.45 -6.10 -18.19
C VAL A 275 23.46 -6.11 -19.73
N PRO A 276 24.56 -6.55 -20.37
CA PRO A 276 24.63 -6.68 -21.83
C PRO A 276 23.53 -7.57 -22.43
#